data_AF-A0A3C1M0G2-F1
#
_entry.id   AF-A0A3C1M0G2-F1
#
_cell.length_a   1.000
_cell.length_b   1.000
_cell.length_c   1.000
_cell.angle_alpha   90.00
_cell.angle_beta   90.00
_cell.angle_gamma   90.00
#
_symmetry.space_group_name_H-M   'P 1'
#
loop_
_entity.id
_entity.type
_entity.pdbx_description
1 polymer ?
#
loop_
_entity_poly.entity_id
_entity_poly.type
_entity_poly.pdbx_seq_one_letter_code
_entity_poly.pdbx_strand_id
1 'polypeptide(L)'
;MQVQTPDLTTGPSPERADDTLNMNLVRVGVATLVVPPRFGVSCPRSLCLDVDNLLIGLECIDLTAIEAIVLLAAELKLTDYVPHRVRLWQMRNANALRRHYQREALDWEGLRALVLLVSGLARLLTVHLRLLVTTEAQVRAGKIEALGLQQNQQFLENSLDRFRQLYRRRMQKPLPLNDEELRELAVSIFTQLLFASGESGTLRLWNALLAKAV
;
A
#
# COMPACT_ATOMS: atom_id res chain seq x y z
N MET A 1 4.60 26.44 68.27
CA MET A 1 5.26 25.27 67.65
C MET A 1 4.49 24.94 66.37
N GLN A 2 4.97 25.42 65.23
CA GLN A 2 4.39 25.09 63.91
C GLN A 2 5.26 23.99 63.29
N VAL A 3 4.62 22.90 62.89
CA VAL A 3 5.25 21.76 62.19
C VAL A 3 5.15 22.02 60.69
N GLN A 4 6.30 22.11 60.02
CA GLN A 4 6.43 22.15 58.56
C GLN A 4 6.41 20.71 58.00
N THR A 5 5.50 20.44 57.07
CA THR A 5 5.55 19.30 56.14
C THR A 5 6.29 19.71 54.86
N PRO A 6 7.15 18.87 54.26
CA PRO A 6 7.80 19.17 52.99
C PRO A 6 6.91 18.82 51.79
N ASP A 7 7.07 19.62 50.75
CA ASP A 7 6.36 19.58 49.47
C ASP A 7 6.79 18.37 48.62
N LEU A 8 5.82 17.60 48.13
CA LEU A 8 6.03 16.45 47.25
C LEU A 8 6.16 16.95 45.80
N THR A 9 7.39 16.98 45.30
CA THR A 9 7.68 17.21 43.88
C THR A 9 7.02 16.14 43.02
N THR A 10 6.03 16.53 42.23
CA THR A 10 5.48 15.76 41.12
C THR A 10 6.55 15.58 40.03
N GLY A 11 7.13 14.37 39.94
CA GLY A 11 7.91 13.95 38.78
C GLY A 11 7.03 13.83 37.53
N PRO A 12 7.60 13.96 36.32
CA PRO A 12 6.82 13.91 35.08
C PRO A 12 6.21 12.52 34.88
N SER A 13 4.90 12.48 34.57
CA SER A 13 4.14 11.26 34.28
C SER A 13 4.78 10.43 33.16
N PRO A 14 4.79 9.08 33.28
CA PRO A 14 5.46 8.17 32.35
C PRO A 14 4.83 8.11 30.95
N GLU A 15 3.63 8.66 30.73
CA GLU A 15 2.96 8.68 29.41
C GLU A 15 3.70 9.52 28.35
N ARG A 16 4.39 10.60 28.73
CA ARG A 16 5.00 11.53 27.75
C ARG A 16 6.28 10.99 27.08
N ALA A 17 7.01 10.11 27.75
CA ALA A 17 8.28 9.58 27.24
C ALA A 17 8.08 8.49 26.18
N ASP A 18 7.02 7.68 26.34
CA ASP A 18 6.68 6.61 25.40
C ASP A 18 6.18 7.19 24.07
N ASP A 19 5.40 8.28 24.11
CA ASP A 19 4.96 8.99 22.91
C ASP A 19 6.10 9.61 22.09
N THR A 20 7.15 10.13 22.76
CA THR A 20 8.29 10.75 22.04
C THR A 20 9.21 9.72 21.38
N LEU A 21 9.48 8.61 22.06
CA LEU A 21 10.23 7.48 21.48
C LEU A 21 9.48 6.85 20.30
N ASN A 22 8.16 6.76 20.42
CA ASN A 22 7.31 6.18 19.39
C ASN A 22 7.10 7.08 18.17
N MET A 23 6.95 8.40 18.34
CA MET A 23 7.00 9.36 17.22
C MET A 23 8.32 9.28 16.46
N ASN A 24 9.44 9.04 17.17
CA ASN A 24 10.74 8.88 16.54
C ASN A 24 10.81 7.60 15.68
N LEU A 25 10.21 6.49 16.10
CA LEU A 25 10.17 5.24 15.30
C LEU A 25 9.33 5.36 14.01
N VAL A 26 8.19 6.04 14.06
CA VAL A 26 7.38 6.34 12.86
C VAL A 26 8.16 7.21 11.88
N ARG A 27 8.78 8.27 12.41
CA ARG A 27 9.66 9.13 11.65
C ARG A 27 10.83 8.37 11.07
N VAL A 28 11.39 7.36 11.77
CA VAL A 28 12.47 6.52 11.26
C VAL A 28 11.99 5.63 10.09
N GLY A 29 10.82 4.99 10.19
CA GLY A 29 10.28 4.16 9.10
C GLY A 29 10.00 4.95 7.82
N VAL A 30 9.39 6.14 7.97
CA VAL A 30 9.13 7.07 6.87
C VAL A 30 10.44 7.69 6.35
N ALA A 31 11.35 8.13 7.23
CA ALA A 31 12.63 8.73 6.85
C ALA A 31 13.61 7.75 6.18
N THR A 32 13.44 6.44 6.39
CA THR A 32 14.24 5.41 5.70
C THR A 32 14.01 5.43 4.19
N LEU A 33 12.84 5.88 3.74
CA LEU A 33 12.48 5.98 2.32
C LEU A 33 12.98 7.30 1.73
N VAL A 34 14.27 7.34 1.41
CA VAL A 34 14.94 8.53 0.86
C VAL A 34 14.41 8.86 -0.53
N VAL A 35 14.05 10.13 -0.75
CA VAL A 35 13.68 10.67 -2.06
C VAL A 35 14.95 11.22 -2.72
N PRO A 36 15.34 10.71 -3.91
CA PRO A 36 16.52 11.22 -4.61
C PRO A 36 16.38 12.71 -4.98
N PRO A 37 17.46 13.53 -4.90
CA PRO A 37 17.40 14.98 -5.15
C PRO A 37 16.91 15.39 -6.55
N ARG A 38 16.97 14.48 -7.52
CA ARG A 38 16.45 14.69 -8.88
C ARG A 38 14.92 14.85 -8.93
N PHE A 39 14.22 14.38 -7.91
CA PHE A 39 12.79 14.56 -7.79
C PHE A 39 12.49 15.90 -7.11
N GLY A 40 11.54 16.66 -7.66
CA GLY A 40 11.12 17.95 -7.11
C GLY A 40 10.33 17.83 -5.81
N VAL A 41 9.77 18.96 -5.37
CA VAL A 41 9.03 19.08 -4.10
C VAL A 41 7.73 18.25 -4.10
N SER A 42 7.13 18.01 -5.27
CA SER A 42 5.89 17.25 -5.42
C SER A 42 6.11 15.85 -5.97
N CYS A 43 5.29 14.89 -5.54
CA CYS A 43 5.29 13.53 -6.08
C CYS A 43 4.91 13.51 -7.58
N PRO A 44 5.69 12.84 -8.45
CA PRO A 44 5.30 12.57 -9.84
C PRO A 44 3.93 11.88 -9.95
N ARG A 45 3.16 12.24 -10.96
CA ARG A 45 1.82 11.64 -11.21
C ARG A 45 1.88 10.15 -11.51
N SER A 46 2.96 9.68 -12.14
CA SER A 46 3.21 8.26 -12.41
C SER A 46 3.29 7.45 -11.12
N LEU A 47 3.97 7.96 -10.08
CA LEU A 47 4.05 7.30 -8.79
C LEU A 47 2.69 7.21 -8.09
N CYS A 48 1.88 8.27 -8.16
CA CYS A 48 0.52 8.25 -7.62
C CYS A 48 -0.34 7.18 -8.29
N LEU A 49 -0.22 7.03 -9.62
CA LEU A 49 -0.89 5.99 -10.39
C LEU A 49 -0.41 4.59 -9.99
N ASP A 50 0.91 4.38 -9.91
CA ASP A 50 1.49 3.09 -9.56
C ASP A 50 1.07 2.64 -8.17
N VAL A 51 1.14 3.53 -7.17
CA VAL A 51 0.71 3.20 -5.80
C VAL A 51 -0.79 2.94 -5.72
N ASP A 52 -1.63 3.70 -6.43
CA ASP A 52 -3.06 3.42 -6.47
C ASP A 52 -3.39 2.08 -7.15
N ASN A 53 -2.64 1.70 -8.18
CA ASN A 53 -2.75 0.38 -8.81
C ASN A 53 -2.40 -0.75 -7.84
N LEU A 54 -1.35 -0.59 -7.03
CA LEU A 54 -1.00 -1.55 -5.97
C LEU A 54 -2.15 -1.70 -4.96
N LEU A 55 -2.77 -0.58 -4.56
CA LEU A 55 -3.92 -0.57 -3.66
C LEU A 55 -5.17 -1.24 -4.28
N ILE A 56 -5.38 -1.11 -5.59
CA ILE A 56 -6.45 -1.86 -6.30
C ILE A 56 -6.13 -3.37 -6.31
N GLY A 57 -4.85 -3.73 -6.51
CA GLY A 57 -4.40 -5.12 -6.47
C GLY A 57 -4.60 -5.78 -5.10
N LEU A 58 -4.38 -5.04 -4.00
CA LEU A 58 -4.68 -5.55 -2.66
C LEU A 58 -6.19 -5.75 -2.45
N GLU A 59 -6.99 -4.79 -2.90
CA GLU A 59 -8.46 -4.82 -2.75
C GLU A 59 -9.14 -5.91 -3.59
N CYS A 60 -8.56 -6.34 -4.72
CA CYS A 60 -9.13 -7.44 -5.48
C CYS A 60 -8.86 -8.81 -4.83
N ILE A 61 -7.86 -8.90 -3.94
CA ILE A 61 -7.55 -10.11 -3.17
C ILE A 61 -8.42 -10.14 -1.91
N ASP A 62 -8.51 -9.02 -1.21
CA ASP A 62 -9.26 -8.86 0.03
C ASP A 62 -10.25 -7.70 -0.08
N LEU A 63 -11.56 -8.01 -0.04
CA LEU A 63 -12.63 -7.01 -0.12
C LEU A 63 -12.64 -6.06 1.09
N THR A 64 -11.99 -6.44 2.18
CA THR A 64 -11.83 -5.63 3.40
C THR A 64 -10.48 -4.89 3.45
N ALA A 65 -9.72 -4.89 2.35
CA ALA A 65 -8.38 -4.28 2.31
C ALA A 65 -8.38 -2.80 2.73
N ILE A 66 -9.44 -2.04 2.44
CA ILE A 66 -9.52 -0.62 2.83
C ILE A 66 -9.64 -0.49 4.35
N GLU A 67 -10.48 -1.31 4.97
CA GLU A 67 -10.63 -1.44 6.42
C GLU A 67 -9.27 -1.78 7.03
N ALA A 68 -8.61 -2.81 6.49
CA ALA A 68 -7.34 -3.31 6.95
C ALA A 68 -6.23 -2.27 6.84
N ILE A 69 -6.19 -1.48 5.76
CA ILE A 69 -5.22 -0.38 5.60
C ILE A 69 -5.40 0.69 6.69
N VAL A 70 -6.65 1.07 7.00
CA VAL A 70 -6.89 2.10 8.02
C VAL A 70 -6.51 1.57 9.41
N LEU A 71 -6.81 0.30 9.71
CA LEU A 71 -6.36 -0.32 10.95
C LEU A 71 -4.83 -0.39 11.03
N LEU A 72 -4.19 -0.84 9.96
CA LEU A 72 -2.73 -0.93 9.86
C LEU A 72 -2.08 0.46 9.99
N ALA A 73 -2.72 1.52 9.51
CA ALA A 73 -2.24 2.88 9.71
C ALA A 73 -2.22 3.27 11.19
N ALA A 74 -3.20 2.83 11.99
CA ALA A 74 -3.16 3.01 13.44
C ALA A 74 -2.03 2.21 14.09
N GLU A 75 -1.87 0.94 13.72
CA GLU A 75 -0.83 0.06 14.26
C GLU A 75 0.59 0.56 13.94
N LEU A 76 0.79 1.06 12.72
CA LEU A 76 2.06 1.65 12.28
C LEU A 76 2.20 3.13 12.68
N LYS A 77 1.25 3.68 13.44
CA LYS A 77 1.23 5.08 13.90
C LYS A 77 1.38 6.09 12.75
N LEU A 78 0.76 5.77 11.60
CA LEU A 78 0.67 6.60 10.39
C LEU A 78 -0.64 7.39 10.33
N THR A 79 -1.36 7.53 11.44
CA THR A 79 -2.65 8.24 11.53
C THR A 79 -2.54 9.72 11.18
N ASP A 80 -1.37 10.33 11.34
CA ASP A 80 -1.11 11.71 10.91
C ASP A 80 -1.26 11.88 9.38
N TYR A 81 -1.03 10.79 8.62
CA TYR A 81 -1.13 10.76 7.16
C TYR A 81 -2.43 10.12 6.68
N VAL A 82 -2.84 9.01 7.31
CA VAL A 82 -4.03 8.23 6.95
C VAL A 82 -4.92 8.02 8.19
N PRO A 83 -5.59 9.08 8.69
CA PRO A 83 -6.40 9.00 9.91
C PRO A 83 -7.70 8.22 9.71
N HIS A 84 -8.25 8.22 8.50
CA HIS A 84 -9.54 7.60 8.19
C HIS A 84 -9.71 7.32 6.70
N ARG A 85 -10.75 6.54 6.37
CA ARG A 85 -11.10 6.10 5.00
C ARG A 85 -11.22 7.24 3.99
N VAL A 86 -11.80 8.37 4.40
CA VAL A 86 -11.97 9.52 3.50
C VAL A 86 -10.62 10.11 3.09
N ARG A 87 -9.63 10.20 3.98
CA ARG A 87 -8.30 10.71 3.64
C ARG A 87 -7.56 9.73 2.74
N LEU A 88 -7.66 8.42 3.01
CA LEU A 88 -7.14 7.39 2.10
C LEU A 88 -7.76 7.52 0.69
N TRP A 89 -9.07 7.73 0.61
CA TRP A 89 -9.76 7.96 -0.66
C TRP A 89 -9.28 9.24 -1.37
N GLN A 90 -9.09 10.35 -0.66
CA GLN A 90 -8.53 11.59 -1.22
C GLN A 90 -7.11 11.36 -1.77
N MET A 91 -6.23 10.70 -1.00
CA MET A 91 -4.86 10.40 -1.44
C MET A 91 -4.85 9.54 -2.70
N ARG A 92 -5.75 8.54 -2.81
CA ARG A 92 -5.91 7.71 -4.01
C ARG A 92 -6.43 8.53 -5.21
N ASN A 93 -7.20 9.58 -4.98
CA ASN A 93 -7.70 10.48 -6.03
C ASN A 93 -6.67 11.49 -6.55
N ALA A 94 -5.46 11.55 -5.98
CA ALA A 94 -4.33 12.25 -6.59
C ALA A 94 -3.86 11.59 -7.91
N ASN A 95 -4.28 10.35 -8.17
CA ASN A 95 -4.11 9.70 -9.45
C ASN A 95 -4.96 10.39 -10.53
N ALA A 96 -4.29 11.02 -11.50
CA ALA A 96 -4.93 11.73 -12.61
C ALA A 96 -5.85 10.87 -13.49
N LEU A 97 -5.68 9.54 -13.46
CA LEU A 97 -6.57 8.62 -14.16
C LEU A 97 -7.81 8.27 -13.36
N ARG A 98 -8.00 8.72 -12.11
CA ARG A 98 -9.24 8.45 -11.37
C ARG A 98 -10.43 9.22 -11.95
N ARG A 99 -11.60 8.57 -12.02
CA ARG A 99 -12.86 9.24 -12.41
C ARG A 99 -13.24 10.40 -11.49
N HIS A 100 -12.88 10.30 -10.21
CA HIS A 100 -13.07 11.35 -9.21
C HIS A 100 -11.73 12.04 -8.88
N TYR A 101 -10.94 12.35 -9.91
CA TYR A 101 -9.65 13.01 -9.73
C TYR A 101 -9.77 14.30 -8.92
N GLN A 102 -8.88 14.46 -7.94
CA GLN A 102 -8.72 15.69 -7.18
C GLN A 102 -7.36 16.29 -7.52
N ARG A 103 -7.33 17.61 -7.77
CA ARG A 103 -6.09 18.34 -8.11
C ARG A 103 -5.11 18.48 -6.94
N GLU A 104 -5.46 17.99 -5.75
CA GLU A 104 -4.55 17.94 -4.61
C GLU A 104 -3.42 16.95 -4.91
N ALA A 105 -2.19 17.47 -4.94
CA ALA A 105 -1.02 16.65 -5.16
C ALA A 105 -0.73 15.83 -3.90
N LEU A 106 -0.44 14.53 -4.09
CA LEU A 106 0.12 13.71 -3.03
C LEU A 106 1.54 14.20 -2.72
N ASP A 107 1.84 14.44 -1.45
CA ASP A 107 3.17 14.80 -0.99
C ASP A 107 4.04 13.55 -0.77
N TRP A 108 5.34 13.76 -0.59
CA TRP A 108 6.28 12.66 -0.39
C TRP A 108 6.02 11.89 0.90
N GLU A 109 5.59 12.56 1.96
CA GLU A 109 5.27 11.90 3.23
C GLU A 109 4.02 11.02 3.11
N GLY A 110 2.97 11.52 2.45
CA GLY A 110 1.79 10.72 2.13
C GLY A 110 2.12 9.52 1.25
N LEU A 111 2.99 9.69 0.24
CA LEU A 111 3.42 8.57 -0.60
C LEU A 111 4.18 7.50 0.22
N ARG A 112 5.12 7.90 1.08
CA ARG A 112 5.86 6.98 1.95
C ARG A 112 4.94 6.22 2.89
N ALA A 113 3.96 6.90 3.49
CA ALA A 113 2.95 6.27 4.33
C ALA A 113 2.15 5.22 3.54
N LEU A 114 1.71 5.53 2.31
CA LEU A 114 1.03 4.55 1.45
C LEU A 114 1.91 3.36 1.11
N VAL A 115 3.20 3.57 0.81
CA VAL A 115 4.14 2.48 0.50
C VAL A 115 4.34 1.56 1.70
N LEU A 116 4.49 2.11 2.92
CA LEU A 116 4.55 1.32 4.16
C LEU A 116 3.28 0.49 4.37
N LEU A 117 2.11 1.08 4.15
CA LEU A 117 0.82 0.41 4.28
C LEU A 117 0.64 -0.70 3.24
N VAL A 118 1.00 -0.43 1.98
CA VAL A 118 0.95 -1.42 0.89
C VAL A 118 1.87 -2.59 1.21
N SER A 119 3.11 -2.35 1.65
CA SER A 119 4.05 -3.42 2.02
C SER A 119 3.58 -4.22 3.23
N GLY A 120 3.03 -3.55 4.26
CA GLY A 120 2.49 -4.23 5.43
C GLY A 120 1.28 -5.12 5.09
N LEU A 121 0.32 -4.60 4.31
CA LEU A 121 -0.82 -5.41 3.90
C LEU A 121 -0.41 -6.54 2.92
N ALA A 122 0.54 -6.29 2.03
CA ALA A 122 1.10 -7.34 1.17
C ALA A 122 1.75 -8.47 1.97
N ARG A 123 2.37 -8.16 3.12
CA ARG A 123 2.90 -9.16 4.05
C ARG A 123 1.80 -10.04 4.64
N LEU A 124 0.69 -9.46 5.07
CA LEU A 124 -0.48 -10.19 5.55
C LEU A 124 -1.09 -11.08 4.44
N LEU A 125 -1.08 -10.60 3.20
CA LEU A 125 -1.62 -11.31 2.04
C LEU A 125 -0.60 -12.18 1.29
N THR A 126 0.60 -12.43 1.84
CA THR A 126 1.69 -13.04 1.07
C THR A 126 1.39 -14.44 0.57
N VAL A 127 0.56 -15.21 1.29
CA VAL A 127 0.13 -16.56 0.88
C VAL A 127 -0.75 -16.48 -0.37
N HIS A 128 -1.75 -15.60 -0.36
CA HIS A 128 -2.63 -15.36 -1.50
C HIS A 128 -1.85 -14.83 -2.71
N LEU A 129 -0.94 -13.87 -2.50
CA LEU A 129 -0.09 -13.34 -3.57
C LEU A 129 0.79 -14.42 -4.21
N ARG A 130 1.43 -15.27 -3.40
CA ARG A 130 2.23 -16.40 -3.90
C ARG A 130 1.37 -17.38 -4.69
N LEU A 131 0.17 -17.68 -4.19
CA LEU A 131 -0.78 -18.57 -4.87
C LEU A 131 -1.16 -18.01 -6.24
N LEU A 132 -1.55 -16.73 -6.33
CA LEU A 132 -1.94 -16.08 -7.58
C LEU A 132 -0.81 -16.09 -8.62
N VAL A 133 0.38 -15.62 -8.24
CA VAL A 133 1.54 -15.55 -9.15
C VAL A 133 1.97 -16.95 -9.61
N THR A 134 2.02 -17.92 -8.70
CA THR A 134 2.41 -19.29 -9.05
C THR A 134 1.39 -19.94 -9.96
N THR A 135 0.09 -19.78 -9.65
CA THR A 135 -1.00 -20.35 -10.46
C THR A 135 -0.99 -19.79 -11.86
N GLU A 136 -0.78 -18.48 -12.02
CA GLU A 136 -0.69 -17.86 -13.35
C GLU A 136 0.45 -18.47 -14.19
N ALA A 137 1.61 -18.70 -13.58
CA ALA A 137 2.71 -19.38 -14.26
C ALA A 137 2.34 -20.82 -14.67
N GLN A 138 1.57 -21.55 -13.83
CA GLN A 138 1.09 -22.89 -14.18
C GLN A 138 0.02 -22.89 -15.27
N VAL A 139 -0.88 -21.90 -15.30
CA VAL A 139 -1.85 -21.69 -16.38
C VAL A 139 -1.11 -21.50 -17.70
N ARG A 140 -0.16 -20.58 -17.75
CA ARG A 140 0.64 -20.30 -18.96
C ARG A 140 1.47 -21.49 -19.42
N ALA A 141 1.92 -22.33 -18.49
CA ALA A 141 2.65 -23.55 -18.79
C ALA A 141 1.75 -24.74 -19.18
N GLY A 142 0.42 -24.59 -19.18
CA GLY A 142 -0.51 -25.68 -19.48
C GLY A 142 -0.50 -26.80 -18.43
N LYS A 143 -0.14 -26.50 -17.18
CA LYS A 143 0.10 -27.51 -16.12
C LYS A 143 -1.07 -27.72 -15.16
N ILE A 144 -2.18 -27.00 -15.31
CA ILE A 144 -3.28 -27.01 -14.33
C ILE A 144 -3.90 -28.40 -14.16
N GLU A 145 -4.23 -29.07 -15.27
CA GLU A 145 -4.87 -30.39 -15.23
C GLU A 145 -3.92 -31.44 -14.65
N ALA A 146 -2.68 -31.49 -15.15
CA ALA A 146 -1.66 -32.43 -14.71
C ALA A 146 -1.33 -32.32 -13.21
N LEU A 147 -1.45 -31.12 -12.63
CA LEU A 147 -1.18 -30.86 -11.22
C LEU A 147 -2.45 -30.82 -10.34
N GLY A 148 -3.64 -31.01 -10.91
CA GLY A 148 -4.90 -30.95 -10.18
C GLY A 148 -5.19 -29.58 -9.54
N LEU A 149 -4.84 -28.47 -10.22
CA LEU A 149 -4.88 -27.12 -9.67
C LEU A 149 -6.13 -26.31 -10.08
N GLN A 150 -7.25 -26.98 -10.41
CA GLN A 150 -8.46 -26.33 -10.92
C GLN A 150 -9.03 -25.32 -9.92
N GLN A 151 -8.99 -25.63 -8.61
CA GLN A 151 -9.44 -24.70 -7.56
C GLN A 151 -8.54 -23.46 -7.48
N ASN A 152 -7.23 -23.62 -7.66
CA ASN A 152 -6.30 -22.49 -7.67
C ASN A 152 -6.55 -21.60 -8.89
N GLN A 153 -6.77 -22.21 -10.07
CA GLN A 153 -7.14 -21.48 -11.28
C GLN A 153 -8.43 -20.69 -11.06
N GLN A 154 -9.46 -21.29 -10.46
CA GLN A 154 -10.70 -20.57 -10.15
C GLN A 154 -10.47 -19.37 -9.22
N PHE A 155 -9.63 -19.53 -8.19
CA PHE A 155 -9.27 -18.42 -7.30
C PHE A 155 -8.55 -17.28 -8.03
N LEU A 156 -7.65 -17.62 -8.97
CA LEU A 156 -6.97 -16.67 -9.84
C LEU A 156 -7.96 -15.92 -10.73
N GLU A 157 -8.82 -16.63 -11.48
CA GLU A 157 -9.79 -15.99 -12.38
C GLU A 157 -10.74 -15.07 -11.61
N ASN A 158 -11.24 -15.50 -10.45
CA ASN A 158 -12.08 -14.68 -9.58
C ASN A 158 -11.37 -13.38 -9.16
N SER A 159 -10.07 -13.46 -8.85
CA SER A 159 -9.28 -12.30 -8.44
C SER A 159 -9.02 -11.36 -9.61
N LEU A 160 -8.75 -11.90 -10.82
CA LEU A 160 -8.61 -11.11 -12.05
C LEU A 160 -9.91 -10.41 -12.43
N ASP A 161 -11.05 -11.08 -12.32
CA ASP A 161 -12.36 -10.48 -12.59
C ASP A 161 -12.67 -9.33 -11.63
N ARG A 162 -12.40 -9.52 -10.34
CA ARG A 162 -12.51 -8.43 -9.35
C ARG A 162 -11.59 -7.27 -9.70
N PHE A 163 -10.34 -7.54 -10.08
CA PHE A 163 -9.40 -6.50 -10.50
C PHE A 163 -9.94 -5.71 -11.70
N ARG A 164 -10.40 -6.40 -12.76
CA ARG A 164 -10.99 -5.77 -13.95
C ARG A 164 -12.17 -4.86 -13.59
N GLN A 165 -13.07 -5.34 -12.73
CA GLN A 165 -14.23 -4.56 -12.28
C GLN A 165 -13.82 -3.32 -11.49
N LEU A 166 -12.90 -3.46 -10.51
CA LEU A 166 -12.40 -2.35 -9.71
C LEU A 166 -11.69 -1.31 -10.56
N TYR A 167 -10.78 -1.74 -11.45
CA TYR A 167 -10.03 -0.86 -12.34
C TYR A 167 -10.97 -0.09 -13.26
N ARG A 168 -11.86 -0.80 -13.98
CA ARG A 168 -12.83 -0.17 -14.89
C ARG A 168 -13.75 0.81 -14.19
N ARG A 169 -14.22 0.49 -12.98
CA ARG A 169 -15.11 1.37 -12.21
C ARG A 169 -14.41 2.65 -11.77
N ARG A 170 -13.10 2.62 -11.50
CA ARG A 170 -12.37 3.70 -10.83
C ARG A 170 -11.52 4.56 -11.77
N MET A 171 -11.03 4.01 -12.88
CA MET A 171 -10.22 4.73 -13.84
C MET A 171 -11.06 5.41 -14.94
N GLN A 172 -10.59 6.55 -15.41
CA GLN A 172 -11.06 7.35 -16.53
C GLN A 172 -10.12 7.12 -17.73
N LYS A 173 -10.69 7.00 -18.93
CA LYS A 173 -9.94 6.69 -20.17
C LYS A 173 -8.95 7.82 -20.50
N PRO A 174 -7.76 7.45 -21.00
CA PRO A 174 -7.52 7.78 -22.41
C PRO A 174 -7.65 6.58 -23.37
N LEU A 175 -7.34 5.34 -22.95
CA LEU A 175 -7.69 4.11 -23.69
C LEU A 175 -8.18 3.02 -22.71
N PRO A 176 -9.32 2.35 -22.95
CA PRO A 176 -9.71 1.22 -22.13
C PRO A 176 -8.76 0.05 -22.39
N LEU A 177 -8.01 -0.35 -21.38
CA LEU A 177 -7.26 -1.60 -21.42
C LEU A 177 -8.25 -2.76 -21.69
N ASN A 178 -7.88 -3.64 -22.62
CA ASN A 178 -8.63 -4.87 -22.90
C ASN A 178 -8.43 -5.88 -21.75
N ASP A 179 -9.17 -7.00 -21.79
CA ASP A 179 -9.14 -7.98 -20.69
C ASP A 179 -7.77 -8.66 -20.49
N GLU A 180 -6.98 -8.77 -21.56
CA GLU A 180 -5.64 -9.34 -21.51
C GLU A 180 -4.63 -8.33 -20.96
N GLU A 181 -4.68 -7.08 -21.42
CA GLU A 181 -3.87 -5.99 -20.85
C GLU A 181 -4.15 -5.78 -19.36
N LEU A 182 -5.40 -5.93 -18.93
CA LEU A 182 -5.78 -5.89 -17.51
C LEU A 182 -5.27 -7.12 -16.74
N ARG A 183 -5.24 -8.30 -17.37
CA ARG A 183 -4.65 -9.51 -16.78
C ARG A 183 -3.15 -9.29 -16.57
N GLU A 184 -2.43 -8.86 -17.60
CA GLU A 184 -0.98 -8.58 -17.51
C GLU A 184 -0.67 -7.52 -16.45
N LEU A 185 -1.46 -6.44 -16.41
CA LEU A 185 -1.34 -5.43 -15.37
C LEU A 185 -1.56 -6.01 -13.96
N ALA A 186 -2.61 -6.81 -13.76
CA ALA A 186 -2.91 -7.44 -12.48
C ALA A 186 -1.79 -8.38 -12.03
N VAL A 187 -1.30 -9.24 -12.93
CA VAL A 187 -0.21 -10.19 -12.66
C VAL A 187 1.09 -9.45 -12.32
N SER A 188 1.40 -8.36 -13.04
CA SER A 188 2.53 -7.48 -12.73
C SER A 188 2.39 -6.83 -11.34
N ILE A 189 1.19 -6.39 -10.97
CA ILE A 189 0.89 -5.84 -9.63
C ILE A 189 1.04 -6.91 -8.55
N PHE A 190 0.46 -8.10 -8.72
CA PHE A 190 0.58 -9.20 -7.76
C PHE A 190 2.03 -9.61 -7.54
N THR A 191 2.82 -9.63 -8.61
CA THR A 191 4.26 -9.92 -8.56
C THR A 191 5.00 -8.84 -7.78
N GLN A 192 4.73 -7.56 -8.04
CA GLN A 192 5.32 -6.45 -7.28
C GLN A 192 4.94 -6.48 -5.79
N LEU A 193 3.67 -6.74 -5.47
CA LEU A 193 3.19 -6.90 -4.10
C LEU A 193 3.86 -8.09 -3.40
N LEU A 194 4.05 -9.21 -4.09
CA LEU A 194 4.75 -10.38 -3.56
C LEU A 194 6.22 -10.07 -3.23
N PHE A 195 6.92 -9.28 -4.05
CA PHE A 195 8.28 -8.83 -3.72
C PHE A 195 8.31 -7.85 -2.54
N ALA A 196 7.25 -7.03 -2.42
CA ALA A 196 7.07 -6.06 -1.35
C ALA A 196 6.70 -6.69 0.01
N SER A 197 6.28 -7.96 0.04
CA SER A 197 5.89 -8.66 1.27
C SER A 197 7.06 -9.14 2.13
N GLY A 198 8.26 -9.29 1.53
CA GLY A 198 9.47 -9.76 2.23
C GLY A 198 10.06 -8.75 3.23
N GLU A 199 11.11 -9.16 3.93
CA GLU A 199 11.77 -8.39 5.01
C GLU A 199 12.24 -7.00 4.54
N SER A 200 12.97 -6.92 3.42
CA SER A 200 13.35 -5.65 2.76
C SER A 200 12.35 -5.22 1.66
N GLY A 201 11.12 -5.73 1.71
CA GLY A 201 10.13 -5.55 0.65
C GLY A 201 9.73 -4.10 0.44
N THR A 202 9.60 -3.32 1.52
CA THR A 202 9.28 -1.88 1.46
C THR A 202 10.35 -1.09 0.68
N LEU A 203 11.63 -1.29 0.99
CA LEU A 203 12.71 -0.59 0.30
C LEU A 203 12.80 -1.00 -1.17
N ARG A 204 12.60 -2.29 -1.48
CA ARG A 204 12.54 -2.78 -2.87
C ARG A 204 11.39 -2.15 -3.63
N LEU A 205 10.20 -2.09 -3.03
CA LEU A 205 9.03 -1.46 -3.64
C LEU A 205 9.28 0.03 -3.89
N TRP A 206 9.80 0.74 -2.90
CA TRP A 206 10.17 2.15 -3.02
C TRP A 206 11.12 2.41 -4.19
N ASN A 207 12.21 1.66 -4.27
CA ASN A 207 13.19 1.81 -5.34
C ASN A 207 12.60 1.43 -6.72
N ALA A 208 11.77 0.39 -6.78
CA ALA A 208 11.11 -0.01 -8.03
C ALA A 208 10.15 1.07 -8.54
N LEU A 209 9.39 1.70 -7.64
CA LEU A 209 8.53 2.84 -7.95
C LEU A 209 9.36 4.02 -8.48
N LEU A 210 10.40 4.42 -7.76
CA LEU A 210 11.28 5.52 -8.17
C LEU A 210 12.01 5.26 -9.49
N ALA A 211 12.33 4.00 -9.81
CA ALA A 211 12.99 3.64 -11.07
C ALA A 211 12.07 3.80 -12.28
N LYS A 212 10.75 3.56 -12.12
CA LYS A 212 9.74 3.74 -13.17
C LYS A 212 9.37 5.21 -13.41
N ALA A 213 9.64 6.08 -12.45
CA ALA A 213 9.29 7.49 -12.50
C ALA A 213 10.34 8.39 -13.18
N VAL A 214 11.44 7.81 -13.65
CA VAL A 214 12.50 8.46 -14.45
C VAL A 214 12.15 8.37 -15.93
#